data_AF-A0A448YI89-F1
#
_entry.id   AF-A0A448YI89-F1
#
_cell.length_a   1.000
_cell.length_b   1.000
_cell.length_c   1.000
_cell.angle_alpha   90.00
_cell.angle_beta   90.00
_cell.angle_gamma   90.00
#
_symmetry.space_group_name_H-M   'P 1'
#
loop_
_entity.id
_entity.type
_entity.pdbx_description
1 polymer ?
#
loop_
_entity_poly.entity_id
_entity_poly.type
_entity_poly.pdbx_seq_one_letter_code
_entity_poly.pdbx_strand_id
1 'polypeptide(L)'
;MGRLQNDEFLKQISSLLEKNAGKSSIYITQKRLSHDIEAEIGTEPFDDIQKDVKPTVFKSITSTKQYPVLVRVTDGDKDKKKKVKLSTVVRPEDLDKFWLQYTNILKAGFPGLKKKSKKKKAKRT
;
A
#
# COMPACT_ATOMS: atom_id res chain seq x y z
N MET A 1 -13.41 1.70 12.58
CA MET A 1 -11.94 1.53 12.54
C MET A 1 -11.38 2.93 12.58
N GLY A 2 -10.74 3.32 13.69
CA GLY A 2 -10.18 4.65 13.85
C GLY A 2 -8.96 4.87 12.94
N ARG A 3 -8.75 6.12 12.53
CA ARG A 3 -7.51 6.55 11.88
C ARG A 3 -6.54 6.99 12.96
N LEU A 4 -5.36 6.41 12.96
CA LEU A 4 -4.28 6.73 13.89
C LEU A 4 -3.37 7.79 13.28
N GLN A 5 -2.71 8.58 14.12
CA GLN A 5 -1.61 9.42 13.69
C GLN A 5 -0.44 8.55 13.19
N ASN A 6 0.40 9.09 12.30
CA ASN A 6 1.44 8.29 11.64
C ASN A 6 2.42 7.65 12.64
N ASP A 7 2.88 8.41 13.65
CA ASP A 7 3.82 7.89 14.66
C ASP A 7 3.19 6.79 15.53
N GLU A 8 1.93 6.97 15.94
CA GLU A 8 1.20 5.96 16.71
C GLU A 8 0.97 4.68 15.90
N PHE A 9 0.61 4.84 14.63
CA PHE A 9 0.41 3.73 13.70
C PHE A 9 1.69 2.89 13.54
N LEU A 10 2.85 3.54 13.38
CA LEU A 10 4.14 2.85 13.24
C LEU A 10 4.51 2.07 14.51
N LYS A 11 4.28 2.65 15.70
CA LYS A 11 4.49 1.96 16.98
C LYS A 11 3.61 0.72 17.12
N GLN A 12 2.32 0.84 16.77
CA GLN A 12 1.39 -0.28 16.84
C GLN A 12 1.74 -1.39 15.82
N ILE A 13 2.24 -1.03 14.63
CA ILE A 13 2.73 -2.00 13.64
C ILE A 13 3.95 -2.75 14.17
N SER A 14 4.94 -2.06 14.77
CA SER A 14 6.12 -2.73 15.33
C SER A 14 5.71 -3.76 16.37
N SER A 15 4.85 -3.37 17.32
CA SER A 15 4.34 -4.29 18.35
C SER A 15 3.57 -5.47 17.76
N LEU A 16 2.79 -5.25 16.69
CA LEU A 16 2.05 -6.30 16.02
C LEU A 16 2.99 -7.32 15.34
N LEU A 17 4.03 -6.84 14.64
CA LEU A 17 4.99 -7.70 13.95
C LEU A 17 5.84 -8.51 14.94
N GLU A 18 6.29 -7.88 16.03
CA GLU A 18 7.02 -8.54 17.11
C GLU A 18 6.19 -9.65 17.76
N LYS A 19 4.92 -9.39 18.08
CA LYS A 19 3.99 -10.39 18.63
C LYS A 19 3.74 -11.55 17.66
N ASN A 20 3.64 -11.26 16.37
CA ASN A 20 3.41 -12.27 15.35
C ASN A 20 4.63 -13.19 15.17
N ALA A 21 5.85 -12.64 15.24
CA ALA A 21 7.11 -13.37 15.09
C ALA A 21 7.17 -14.28 13.84
N GLY A 22 6.46 -13.90 12.77
CA GLY A 22 6.36 -14.68 11.52
C GLY A 22 5.47 -15.93 11.58
N LYS A 23 4.62 -16.09 12.59
CA LYS A 23 3.77 -17.28 12.77
C LYS A 23 2.48 -17.23 11.95
N SER A 24 1.87 -16.06 11.80
CA SER A 24 0.63 -15.85 11.07
C SER A 24 0.75 -14.77 9.99
N SER A 25 -0.25 -14.70 9.13
CA SER A 25 -0.31 -13.72 8.05
C SER A 25 -0.70 -12.34 8.58
N ILE A 26 0.03 -11.31 8.16
CA ILE A 26 -0.36 -9.91 8.35
C ILE A 26 -0.69 -9.33 6.98
N TYR A 27 -1.87 -8.73 6.88
CA TYR A 27 -2.36 -8.12 5.65
C TYR A 27 -2.12 -6.63 5.70
N ILE A 28 -1.40 -6.12 4.70
CA ILE A 28 -1.10 -4.71 4.52
C ILE A 28 -1.71 -4.27 3.20
N THR A 29 -2.42 -3.15 3.20
CA THR A 29 -2.97 -2.54 1.98
C THR A 29 -2.56 -1.07 1.91
N GLN A 30 -2.12 -0.64 0.75
CA GLN A 30 -1.79 0.75 0.44
C GLN A 30 -2.61 1.17 -0.77
N LYS A 31 -3.44 2.21 -0.62
CA LYS A 31 -4.28 2.73 -1.70
C LYS A 31 -4.23 4.25 -1.74
N ARG A 32 -4.30 4.83 -2.94
CA ARG A 32 -4.55 6.27 -3.11
C ARG A 32 -5.86 6.63 -2.42
N LEU A 33 -5.85 7.66 -1.57
CA LEU A 33 -7.06 8.20 -0.97
C LEU A 33 -7.58 9.33 -1.87
N SER A 34 -8.44 8.96 -2.82
CA SER A 34 -9.20 9.88 -3.66
C SER A 34 -10.69 9.63 -3.42
N HIS A 35 -11.46 10.68 -3.15
CA HIS A 35 -12.90 10.58 -2.90
C HIS A 35 -13.72 10.52 -4.20
N ASP A 36 -13.18 11.06 -5.30
CA ASP A 36 -13.77 11.02 -6.64
C ASP A 36 -12.83 10.34 -7.63
N ILE A 37 -13.05 9.05 -7.88
CA ILE A 37 -12.35 8.32 -8.95
C ILE A 37 -13.08 8.54 -10.28
N GLU A 38 -14.41 8.67 -10.27
CA GLU A 38 -15.23 8.86 -11.46
C GLU A 38 -15.03 10.22 -12.12
N ALA A 39 -14.84 11.29 -11.34
CA ALA A 39 -14.59 12.64 -11.89
C ALA A 39 -13.20 12.81 -12.53
N GLU A 40 -12.26 11.87 -12.31
CA GLU A 40 -10.90 11.94 -12.86
C GLU A 40 -10.72 11.11 -14.14
N ILE A 41 -11.68 10.25 -14.47
CA ILE A 41 -11.76 9.58 -15.77
C ILE A 41 -12.44 10.58 -16.70
N GLY A 42 -11.67 11.48 -17.31
CA GLY A 42 -12.16 12.36 -18.34
C GLY A 42 -12.67 11.53 -19.53
N THR A 43 -13.97 11.31 -19.61
CA THR A 43 -14.62 10.69 -20.76
C THR A 43 -14.93 11.78 -21.78
N GLU A 44 -14.02 12.00 -22.72
CA GLU A 44 -14.31 12.78 -23.93
C GLU A 44 -14.90 11.83 -24.99
N PRO A 45 -15.95 12.23 -25.73
CA PRO A 45 -16.43 11.45 -26.87
C PRO A 45 -15.33 11.36 -27.93
N PHE A 46 -15.09 10.15 -28.43
CA PHE A 46 -14.21 9.93 -29.57
C PHE A 46 -15.07 9.97 -30.84
N ASP A 47 -15.01 11.06 -31.59
CA ASP A 47 -15.93 11.36 -32.70
C ASP A 47 -15.78 10.46 -33.95
N ASP A 48 -14.79 9.56 -33.97
CA ASP A 48 -14.40 8.81 -35.18
C ASP A 48 -14.80 7.31 -35.16
N ILE A 49 -15.74 6.92 -34.30
CA ILE A 49 -16.17 5.51 -34.17
C ILE A 49 -17.69 5.38 -34.35
N GLN A 50 -18.10 4.34 -35.09
CA GLN A 50 -19.49 4.06 -35.48
C GLN A 50 -20.45 4.15 -34.27
N LYS A 51 -21.66 4.66 -34.50
CA LYS A 51 -22.66 5.06 -33.47
C LYS A 51 -23.01 4.00 -32.41
N ASP A 52 -22.66 2.73 -32.63
CA ASP A 52 -22.94 1.60 -31.72
C ASP A 52 -21.75 1.14 -30.87
N VAL A 53 -20.57 1.74 -31.00
CA VAL A 53 -19.40 1.43 -30.16
C VAL A 53 -19.01 2.67 -29.38
N LYS A 54 -18.98 2.58 -28.05
CA LYS A 54 -18.46 3.62 -27.15
C LYS A 54 -17.05 3.26 -26.69
N PRO A 55 -16.00 3.56 -27.47
CA PRO A 55 -14.63 3.35 -27.05
C PRO A 55 -14.28 4.43 -26.03
N THR A 56 -14.04 4.01 -24.79
CA THR A 56 -13.54 4.93 -23.76
C THR A 56 -12.02 5.02 -23.92
N VAL A 57 -11.54 6.12 -24.49
CA VAL A 57 -10.09 6.37 -24.60
C VAL A 57 -9.58 6.88 -23.27
N PHE A 58 -8.82 6.05 -22.55
CA PHE A 58 -8.12 6.46 -21.34
C PHE A 58 -6.96 7.39 -21.71
N LYS A 59 -7.22 8.71 -21.79
CA LYS A 59 -6.14 9.69 -21.89
C LYS A 59 -5.39 9.69 -20.57
N SER A 60 -4.09 9.38 -20.62
CA SER A 60 -3.20 9.61 -19.48
C SER A 60 -3.12 11.11 -19.24
N ILE A 61 -4.00 11.61 -18.35
CA ILE A 61 -3.91 12.97 -17.85
C ILE A 61 -2.68 12.98 -16.94
N THR A 62 -1.64 13.71 -17.32
CA THR A 62 -0.54 14.10 -16.43
C THR A 62 -1.07 15.06 -15.38
N SER A 63 -1.91 14.55 -14.47
CA SER A 63 -2.47 15.32 -13.37
C SER A 63 -1.35 15.64 -12.38
N THR A 64 -1.10 16.93 -12.15
CA THR A 64 -0.15 17.43 -11.14
C THR A 64 -0.70 17.33 -9.71
N LYS A 65 -1.90 16.78 -9.55
CA LYS A 65 -2.60 16.68 -8.28
C LYS A 65 -1.92 15.67 -7.37
N GLN A 66 -1.61 16.09 -6.15
CA GLN A 66 -1.05 15.21 -5.13
C GLN A 66 -2.19 14.58 -4.32
N TYR A 67 -2.01 13.32 -3.95
CA TYR A 67 -3.00 12.56 -3.20
C TYR A 67 -2.38 11.94 -1.97
N PRO A 68 -3.08 12.00 -0.82
CA PRO A 68 -2.66 11.23 0.32
C PRO A 68 -2.82 9.73 0.07
N VAL A 69 -2.04 8.95 0.79
CA VAL A 69 -2.03 7.50 0.73
C VAL A 69 -2.68 6.94 1.99
N LEU A 70 -3.64 6.04 1.81
CA LEU A 70 -4.26 5.30 2.90
C LEU A 70 -3.57 3.95 3.07
N VAL A 71 -2.98 3.76 4.25
CA VAL A 71 -2.35 2.50 4.64
C VAL A 71 -3.22 1.81 5.70
N ARG A 72 -3.49 0.52 5.50
CA ARG A 72 -4.22 -0.31 6.48
C ARG A 72 -3.46 -1.59 6.77
N VAL A 73 -3.50 -2.03 8.03
CA VAL A 73 -2.89 -3.27 8.50
C VAL A 73 -3.89 -4.07 9.34
N THR A 74 -3.89 -5.39 9.14
CA THR A 74 -4.68 -6.32 9.98
C THR A 74 -3.98 -7.67 10.11
N ASP A 75 -4.15 -8.30 11.28
CA ASP A 75 -3.71 -9.68 11.59
C ASP A 75 -4.59 -10.76 10.96
N GLY A 76 -5.73 -10.37 10.37
CA GLY A 76 -6.63 -11.30 9.72
C GLY A 76 -7.38 -12.24 10.68
N ASP A 77 -7.42 -11.95 11.99
CA ASP A 77 -8.13 -12.81 12.96
C ASP A 77 -9.61 -12.98 12.57
N LYS A 78 -10.15 -14.18 12.82
CA LYS A 78 -11.56 -14.53 12.59
C LYS A 78 -12.47 -13.79 13.59
N ASP A 79 -12.01 -13.64 14.84
CA ASP A 79 -12.75 -12.99 15.90
C ASP A 79 -12.70 -11.47 15.75
N LYS A 80 -13.79 -10.84 15.29
CA LYS A 80 -13.85 -9.38 15.07
C LYS A 80 -13.47 -8.52 16.30
N LYS A 81 -13.66 -9.05 17.52
CA LYS A 81 -13.33 -8.36 18.78
C LYS A 81 -11.82 -8.37 19.09
N LYS A 82 -11.11 -9.43 18.68
CA LYS A 82 -9.66 -9.59 18.90
C LYS A 82 -8.84 -9.07 17.71
N LYS A 83 -9.45 -9.08 16.53
CA LYS A 83 -8.85 -8.66 15.27
C LYS A 83 -8.27 -7.26 15.35
N VAL A 84 -6.95 -7.17 15.19
CA VAL A 84 -6.25 -5.90 15.09
C VAL A 84 -6.53 -5.28 13.72
N LYS A 85 -6.96 -4.02 13.73
CA LYS A 85 -7.28 -3.22 12.55
C LYS A 85 -6.71 -1.82 12.70
N LEU A 86 -5.59 -1.56 12.02
CA LEU A 86 -4.87 -0.30 12.05
C LEU A 86 -5.04 0.44 10.73
N SER A 87 -5.25 1.76 10.77
CA SER A 87 -5.25 2.58 9.56
C SER A 87 -4.64 3.94 9.81
N THR A 88 -3.92 4.47 8.82
CA THR A 88 -3.40 5.83 8.83
C THR A 88 -3.47 6.45 7.45
N VAL A 89 -3.54 7.77 7.40
CA VAL A 89 -3.48 8.55 6.16
C VAL A 89 -2.15 9.28 6.16
N VAL A 90 -1.37 9.07 5.10
CA VAL A 90 -0.06 9.69 4.91
C VAL A 90 -0.23 10.77 3.85
N ARG A 91 0.10 12.01 4.21
CA ARG A 91 0.06 13.11 3.25
C ARG A 91 1.32 13.12 2.39
N PRO A 92 1.28 13.76 1.20
CA PRO A 92 2.44 13.84 0.32
C PRO A 92 3.68 14.43 1.00
N GLU A 93 3.51 15.42 1.90
CA GLU A 93 4.61 16.13 2.54
C GLU A 93 5.37 15.26 3.55
N ASP A 94 4.67 14.35 4.22
CA ASP A 94 5.24 13.46 5.25
C ASP A 94 5.67 12.09 4.70
N LEU A 95 5.47 11.85 3.40
CA LEU A 95 5.61 10.53 2.79
C LEU A 95 7.03 9.96 2.92
N ASP A 96 8.06 10.76 2.66
CA ASP A 96 9.44 10.30 2.70
C ASP A 96 9.87 9.89 4.12
N LYS A 97 9.52 10.72 5.12
CA LYS A 97 9.78 10.45 6.53
C LYS A 97 9.06 9.19 6.99
N PHE A 98 7.77 9.07 6.64
CA PHE A 98 6.96 7.89 6.95
C PHE A 98 7.56 6.64 6.31
N TRP A 99 7.94 6.70 5.03
CA TRP A 99 8.45 5.56 4.26
C TRP A 99 9.77 5.01 4.81
N LEU A 100 10.68 5.90 5.23
CA LEU A 100 11.94 5.49 5.84
C LEU A 100 11.71 4.66 7.12
N GLN A 101 10.87 5.16 8.03
CA GLN A 101 10.56 4.44 9.28
C GLN A 101 9.77 3.16 9.02
N TYR A 102 8.76 3.26 8.16
CA TYR A 102 7.89 2.14 7.79
C TYR A 102 8.68 0.97 7.21
N THR A 103 9.56 1.22 6.23
CA THR A 103 10.37 0.15 5.61
C THR A 103 11.36 -0.49 6.58
N ASN A 104 11.93 0.28 7.52
CA ASN A 104 12.80 -0.27 8.55
C ASN A 104 12.05 -1.21 9.49
N ILE A 105 10.85 -0.82 9.92
CA ILE A 105 9.97 -1.66 10.75
C ILE A 105 9.59 -2.95 10.01
N LEU A 106 9.21 -2.87 8.73
CA LEU A 106 8.86 -4.06 7.94
C LEU A 106 10.06 -5.01 7.77
N LYS A 107 11.25 -4.49 7.47
CA LYS A 107 12.47 -5.31 7.32
C LYS A 107 12.80 -6.06 8.61
N ALA A 108 12.65 -5.40 9.76
CA ALA A 108 12.87 -6.04 11.07
C ALA A 108 11.75 -7.03 11.42
N GLY A 109 10.51 -6.72 11.06
CA GLY A 109 9.30 -7.47 11.42
C GLY A 109 8.99 -8.70 10.57
N PHE A 110 9.77 -9.00 9.53
CA PHE A 110 9.61 -10.20 8.69
C PHE A 110 10.77 -11.20 8.87
N PRO A 111 10.89 -11.84 10.05
CA PRO A 111 11.90 -12.86 10.28
C PRO A 111 11.59 -14.15 9.51
N GLY A 112 12.59 -15.03 9.38
CA GLY A 112 12.38 -16.39 8.87
C GLY A 112 12.33 -16.56 7.35
N LEU A 113 12.53 -15.48 6.58
CA LEU A 113 12.61 -15.57 5.12
C LEU A 113 13.91 -16.26 4.66
N LYS A 114 13.78 -17.24 3.76
CA LYS A 114 14.94 -17.90 3.14
C LYS A 114 15.74 -16.87 2.32
N LYS A 115 17.05 -16.80 2.56
CA LYS A 115 17.95 -15.96 1.76
C LYS A 115 17.92 -16.39 0.29
N LYS A 116 17.87 -15.41 -0.61
CA LYS A 116 17.97 -15.64 -2.06
C LYS A 116 19.28 -16.38 -2.38
N SER A 117 19.19 -17.53 -3.02
CA SER A 117 20.38 -18.27 -3.47
C SER A 117 21.11 -17.45 -4.53
N LYS A 118 22.41 -17.18 -4.31
CA LYS A 118 23.27 -16.62 -5.34
C LYS A 118 23.77 -17.78 -6.19
N LYS A 119 23.38 -17.88 -7.47
CA LYS A 119 24.05 -18.77 -8.42
C LYS A 119 25.53 -18.39 -8.44
N LYS A 120 26.43 -19.31 -8.06
CA LYS A 120 27.88 -19.10 -8.22
C LYS A 120 28.13 -18.85 -9.70
N LYS A 121 28.66 -17.68 -10.07
CA LYS A 121 29.26 -17.49 -11.39
C LYS A 121 30.44 -18.46 -11.45
N ALA A 122 30.40 -19.42 -12.36
CA ALA A 122 31.55 -20.28 -12.62
C ALA A 122 32.74 -19.38 -12.94
N LYS A 123 33.83 -19.47 -12.17
CA LYS A 123 35.11 -18.89 -12.57
C LYS A 123 35.50 -19.61 -13.85
N ARG A 124 35.57 -18.87 -14.96
CA ARG A 124 36.25 -19.35 -16.17
C ARG A 124 37.74 -19.42 -15.81
N THR A 125 38.23 -20.64 -15.61
CA THR A 125 39.65 -20.99 -15.74
C THR A 125 40.07 -20.85 -17.19
#